data_AF-A0A0J9WQS3-F1
#
_entry.id   AF-A0A0J9WQS3-F1
#
_cell.length_a   1.000
_cell.length_b   1.000
_cell.length_c   1.000
_cell.angle_alpha   90.00
_cell.angle_beta   90.00
_cell.angle_gamma   90.00
#
_symmetry.space_group_name_H-M   'P 1'
#
loop_
_entity.id
_entity.type
_entity.pdbx_description
1 polymer ?
#
loop_
_entity_poly.entity_id
_entity_poly.type
_entity_poly.pdbx_seq_one_letter_code
_entity_poly.pdbx_strand_id
1 'polypeptide(L)'
;MDSTTKRRLDFQDSIPADKKLKMATEDTTKQTPEEFFQSIGDKVNKLAPAAVDAQNADDDERAVEEIESLCMNCGKNGVTRLLLTAIPYFREVVIMSFSCEHCHTQNNEIQAAGTVQPKGTHYELRLTDLADFSRQVVKSDTSTVKFIELDLEIPAGRGQLTNVEGLLTTVIEDLEMGQEARKEQAPEVYVKVAEIIAKGRAMLMGDSFPFRVWVDDPAGNSFIAPDLKDGVGKWEKHEYARTAEQNAALGLSDSDANAQQPQNPGLTADGEIIPNEVYSFPATCPGCMHPCTTHMKMVDIPHFKQVVLMSTVCDDCGYRSNDVKTGGEIPEKGEKIILEVSDGADLARDILKSETCGLECPELKLQVNPGTLGGRFTTVEGLLTQVRGDLHSQIFEADGSGQGGDSLASDEKSQWTAFFDGLDAAIRGEKPFTIILTDPFASSYVQPLVDPPAPDPKIHRENYTRTDEEEEELGLKDMKLENYGEQEEDKKGKEGKETETAAER
;
A
#
# COMPACT_ATOMS: atom_id res chain seq x y z
N MET A 1 20.75 69.25 -52.67
CA MET A 1 21.90 69.42 -51.76
C MET A 1 22.14 68.06 -51.10
N ASP A 2 22.57 67.02 -51.82
CA ASP A 2 23.86 66.85 -52.54
C ASP A 2 25.06 66.84 -51.55
N SER A 3 26.11 66.01 -51.68
CA SER A 3 26.55 65.06 -52.73
C SER A 3 27.66 64.14 -52.13
N THR A 4 28.00 62.91 -52.57
CA THR A 4 27.52 61.99 -53.62
C THR A 4 28.03 60.56 -53.31
N THR A 5 27.23 59.51 -53.56
CA THR A 5 27.66 58.10 -53.52
C THR A 5 28.58 57.71 -54.70
N LYS A 6 29.72 57.05 -54.46
CA LYS A 6 30.34 56.09 -55.42
C LYS A 6 30.93 54.90 -54.63
N ARG A 7 30.57 53.62 -54.84
CA ARG A 7 30.48 52.77 -56.07
C ARG A 7 31.85 52.59 -56.74
N ARG A 8 32.26 51.41 -57.22
CA ARG A 8 31.56 50.12 -57.50
C ARG A 8 32.61 48.98 -57.59
N LEU A 9 32.26 47.75 -57.18
CA LEU A 9 32.14 46.51 -58.00
C LEU A 9 33.35 46.06 -58.82
N ASP A 10 33.64 44.74 -58.78
CA ASP A 10 33.52 43.82 -59.93
C ASP A 10 33.16 42.40 -59.41
N PHE A 11 32.03 41.80 -59.83
CA PHE A 11 31.82 40.74 -60.86
C PHE A 11 32.28 39.31 -60.41
N GLN A 12 31.35 38.36 -60.18
CA GLN A 12 30.87 37.28 -61.09
C GLN A 12 31.98 36.30 -61.55
N ASP A 13 31.81 34.97 -61.63
CA ASP A 13 30.74 34.00 -61.31
C ASP A 13 31.39 32.59 -61.17
N SER A 14 30.79 31.66 -60.40
CA SER A 14 30.65 30.21 -60.74
C SER A 14 30.16 29.36 -59.54
N ILE A 15 29.28 28.41 -59.83
CA ILE A 15 28.68 27.43 -58.89
C ILE A 15 29.19 26.04 -59.28
N PRO A 16 29.36 25.08 -58.34
CA PRO A 16 28.31 24.08 -58.11
C PRO A 16 28.05 23.77 -56.62
N ALA A 17 26.89 23.17 -56.36
CA ALA A 17 26.43 22.81 -55.02
C ALA A 17 26.95 21.45 -54.56
N ASP A 18 27.27 21.29 -53.26
CA ASP A 18 26.70 20.22 -52.43
C ASP A 18 27.00 20.36 -50.92
N LYS A 19 26.08 19.86 -50.07
CA LYS A 19 26.26 19.41 -48.67
C LYS A 19 27.11 20.24 -47.66
N LYS A 20 26.43 20.91 -46.69
CA LYS A 20 26.37 20.52 -45.24
C LYS A 20 25.83 21.62 -44.30
N LEU A 21 25.24 21.16 -43.18
CA LEU A 21 25.04 21.80 -41.86
C LEU A 21 24.39 23.20 -41.78
N LYS A 22 23.17 23.23 -41.22
CA LYS A 22 22.68 24.38 -40.46
C LYS A 22 23.23 24.27 -39.03
N MET A 23 23.93 25.28 -38.55
CA MET A 23 24.07 25.52 -37.11
C MET A 23 22.84 26.31 -36.66
N ALA A 24 22.09 25.78 -35.69
CA ALA A 24 21.16 26.57 -34.90
C ALA A 24 21.89 27.06 -33.65
N THR A 25 21.63 28.30 -33.24
CA THR A 25 22.17 28.89 -32.02
C THR A 25 21.43 28.36 -30.80
N GLU A 26 22.17 27.85 -29.81
CA GLU A 26 21.61 27.37 -28.54
C GLU A 26 21.40 28.55 -27.57
N ASP A 27 20.14 28.81 -27.20
CA ASP A 27 19.80 29.67 -26.08
C ASP A 27 20.08 28.93 -24.77
N THR A 28 21.02 29.44 -23.97
CA THR A 28 21.42 28.83 -22.69
C THR A 28 20.50 29.30 -21.56
N THR A 29 19.32 28.69 -21.42
CA THR A 29 18.50 28.84 -20.21
C THR A 29 19.22 28.25 -19.01
N LYS A 30 19.64 29.12 -18.08
CA LYS A 30 20.21 28.71 -16.80
C LYS A 30 19.10 28.15 -15.90
N GLN A 31 19.03 26.82 -15.80
CA GLN A 31 18.20 26.16 -14.79
C GLN A 31 18.76 26.44 -13.39
N THR A 32 17.86 26.67 -12.43
CA THR A 32 18.19 26.76 -11.01
C THR A 32 18.43 25.36 -10.43
N PRO A 33 19.12 25.23 -9.28
CA PRO A 33 19.31 23.94 -8.62
C PRO A 33 17.97 23.24 -8.29
N GLU A 34 16.96 24.01 -7.88
CA GLU A 34 15.62 23.51 -7.52
C GLU A 34 14.90 22.90 -8.74
N GLU A 35 14.90 23.60 -9.88
CA GLU A 35 14.36 23.08 -11.16
C GLU A 35 15.12 21.84 -11.65
N PHE A 36 16.44 21.77 -11.39
CA PHE A 36 17.27 20.63 -11.75
C PHE A 36 16.93 19.38 -10.92
N PHE A 37 16.78 19.51 -9.60
CA PHE A 37 16.38 18.38 -8.74
C PHE A 37 14.94 17.91 -9.02
N GLN A 38 14.01 18.82 -9.31
CA GLN A 38 12.65 18.46 -9.75
C GLN A 38 12.67 17.65 -11.06
N SER A 39 13.44 18.08 -12.07
CA SER A 39 13.59 17.38 -13.35
C SER A 39 14.17 15.96 -13.24
N ILE A 40 14.99 15.70 -12.21
CA ILE A 40 15.51 14.35 -11.92
C ILE A 40 14.47 13.51 -11.17
N GLY A 41 13.82 14.05 -10.14
CA GLY A 41 12.72 13.37 -9.43
C GLY A 41 11.58 12.95 -10.36
N ASP A 42 11.21 13.82 -11.30
CA ASP A 42 10.20 13.55 -12.34
C ASP A 42 10.62 12.49 -13.36
N LYS A 43 11.92 12.22 -13.52
CA LYS A 43 12.43 11.10 -14.33
C LYS A 43 12.45 9.81 -13.52
N VAL A 44 12.93 9.85 -12.28
CA VAL A 44 12.94 8.71 -11.35
C VAL A 44 11.52 8.15 -11.16
N ASN A 45 10.53 9.01 -10.92
CA ASN A 45 9.12 8.62 -10.79
C ASN A 45 8.53 7.98 -12.07
N LYS A 46 9.09 8.26 -13.25
CA LYS A 46 8.67 7.64 -14.53
C LYS A 46 9.40 6.33 -14.83
N LEU A 47 10.57 6.11 -14.23
CA LEU A 47 11.36 4.88 -14.35
C LEU A 47 10.89 3.78 -13.38
N ALA A 48 10.44 4.15 -12.17
CA ALA A 48 9.93 3.20 -11.18
C ALA A 48 8.85 2.21 -11.72
N PRO A 49 7.78 2.63 -12.43
CA PRO A 49 6.78 1.67 -12.94
C PRO A 49 7.30 0.76 -14.06
N ALA A 50 8.41 1.08 -14.72
CA ALA A 50 8.95 0.27 -15.82
C ALA A 50 9.78 -0.94 -15.36
N ALA A 51 10.16 -1.00 -14.07
CA ALA A 51 10.95 -2.09 -13.51
C ALA A 51 10.10 -3.31 -13.07
N VAL A 52 8.80 -3.11 -12.83
CA VAL A 52 7.90 -4.15 -12.29
C VAL A 52 7.73 -5.33 -13.26
N ASP A 53 7.81 -5.08 -14.57
CA ASP A 53 7.71 -6.10 -15.62
C ASP A 53 9.01 -6.91 -15.85
N ALA A 54 10.14 -6.51 -15.23
CA ALA A 54 11.47 -7.01 -15.61
C ALA A 54 11.96 -8.26 -14.84
N GLN A 55 11.13 -8.92 -14.03
CA GLN A 55 11.53 -10.07 -13.20
C GLN A 55 11.82 -11.39 -13.95
N ASN A 56 11.92 -11.38 -15.29
CA ASN A 56 12.13 -12.58 -16.12
C ASN A 56 13.31 -12.46 -17.13
N ALA A 57 14.34 -11.66 -16.83
CA ALA A 57 15.58 -11.58 -17.61
C ALA A 57 16.82 -11.83 -16.74
N ASP A 58 17.86 -12.43 -17.33
CA ASP A 58 19.14 -12.76 -16.67
C ASP A 58 19.88 -11.52 -16.11
N ASP A 59 20.73 -11.74 -15.09
CA ASP A 59 21.40 -10.75 -14.22
C ASP A 59 22.53 -9.92 -14.88
N ASP A 60 22.42 -9.55 -16.17
CA ASP A 60 23.53 -8.94 -16.94
C ASP A 60 23.25 -7.56 -17.59
N GLU A 61 22.03 -6.99 -17.52
CA GLU A 61 21.75 -5.62 -17.99
C GLU A 61 20.98 -4.77 -16.95
N ARG A 62 21.64 -4.38 -15.86
CA ARG A 62 21.16 -3.27 -15.02
C ARG A 62 21.28 -1.97 -15.80
N ALA A 63 20.14 -1.37 -16.15
CA ALA A 63 20.10 -0.11 -16.88
C ALA A 63 20.78 1.02 -16.08
N VAL A 64 22.00 1.38 -16.48
CA VAL A 64 22.71 2.57 -15.98
C VAL A 64 22.43 3.72 -16.94
N GLU A 65 21.62 4.69 -16.51
CA GLU A 65 21.41 5.91 -17.28
C GLU A 65 22.49 6.95 -16.94
N GLU A 66 23.10 7.58 -17.95
CA GLU A 66 24.06 8.67 -17.77
C GLU A 66 23.40 10.03 -18.08
N ILE A 67 23.53 10.99 -17.17
CA ILE A 67 22.96 12.34 -17.28
C ILE A 67 24.03 13.40 -17.01
N GLU A 68 24.23 14.33 -17.95
CA GLU A 68 25.06 15.51 -17.71
C GLU A 68 24.48 16.38 -16.59
N SER A 69 25.29 16.70 -15.59
CA SER A 69 24.87 17.32 -14.34
C SER A 69 25.84 18.42 -13.92
N LEU A 70 25.33 19.53 -13.37
CA LEU A 70 26.19 20.66 -12.97
C LEU A 70 27.04 20.31 -11.73
N CYS A 71 28.36 20.44 -11.84
CA CYS A 71 29.26 20.27 -10.70
C CYS A 71 29.15 21.46 -9.74
N MET A 72 28.64 21.23 -8.53
CA MET A 72 28.50 22.27 -7.51
C MET A 72 29.84 22.78 -6.95
N ASN A 73 30.96 22.08 -7.19
CA ASN A 73 32.30 22.51 -6.76
C ASN A 73 32.98 23.44 -7.78
N CYS A 74 32.87 23.16 -9.09
CA CYS A 74 33.59 23.92 -10.13
C CYS A 74 32.70 24.66 -11.15
N GLY A 75 31.37 24.53 -11.06
CA GLY A 75 30.41 25.22 -11.94
C GLY A 75 30.41 24.76 -13.40
N LYS A 76 31.01 23.61 -13.71
CA LYS A 76 31.03 22.97 -15.03
C LYS A 76 30.24 21.66 -15.01
N ASN A 77 29.80 21.15 -16.16
CA ASN A 77 29.14 19.85 -16.20
C ASN A 77 30.11 18.72 -15.81
N GLY A 78 29.59 17.74 -15.08
CA GLY A 78 30.11 16.38 -14.93
C GLY A 78 29.01 15.38 -15.32
N VAL A 79 29.21 14.10 -15.00
CA VAL A 79 28.27 13.02 -15.36
C VAL A 79 27.71 12.40 -14.09
N THR A 80 26.38 12.31 -13.99
CA THR A 80 25.68 11.49 -12.98
C THR A 80 25.23 10.18 -13.63
N ARG A 81 25.61 9.06 -13.02
CA ARG A 81 25.13 7.73 -13.36
C ARG A 81 24.00 7.34 -12.42
N LEU A 82 22.83 7.04 -12.95
CA LEU A 82 21.70 6.49 -12.21
C LEU A 82 21.75 4.97 -12.32
N LEU A 83 21.82 4.29 -11.18
CA LEU A 83 21.69 2.84 -11.07
C LEU A 83 20.45 2.53 -10.21
N LEU A 84 19.39 2.05 -10.86
CA LEU A 84 18.24 1.46 -10.19
C LEU A 84 18.64 0.07 -9.67
N THR A 85 18.45 -0.18 -8.38
CA THR A 85 18.77 -1.49 -7.78
C THR A 85 17.93 -1.76 -6.54
N ALA A 86 17.54 -3.01 -6.32
CA ALA A 86 16.91 -3.46 -5.08
C ALA A 86 17.98 -3.94 -4.09
N ILE A 87 17.99 -3.39 -2.88
CA ILE A 87 18.84 -3.89 -1.79
C ILE A 87 18.07 -5.02 -1.08
N PRO A 88 18.61 -6.25 -0.94
CA PRO A 88 17.93 -7.34 -0.26
C PRO A 88 17.50 -6.98 1.17
N TYR A 89 16.30 -7.42 1.57
CA TYR A 89 15.61 -7.04 2.83
C TYR A 89 15.27 -5.55 2.98
N PHE A 90 15.53 -4.77 1.93
CA PHE A 90 15.09 -3.41 1.74
C PHE A 90 14.36 -3.33 0.37
N ARG A 91 14.10 -2.12 -0.10
CA ARG A 91 13.33 -1.85 -1.33
C ARG A 91 14.24 -1.33 -2.46
N GLU A 92 13.62 -0.98 -3.57
CA GLU A 92 14.25 -0.35 -4.71
C GLU A 92 14.78 1.06 -4.37
N VAL A 93 16.02 1.31 -4.77
CA VAL A 93 16.71 2.59 -4.61
C VAL A 93 17.32 3.02 -5.94
N VAL A 94 17.43 4.34 -6.12
CA VAL A 94 18.24 4.95 -7.16
C VAL A 94 19.56 5.38 -6.53
N ILE A 95 20.64 4.75 -6.96
CA ILE A 95 22.01 5.17 -6.62
C ILE A 95 22.46 6.15 -7.70
N MET A 96 22.77 7.38 -7.28
CA MET A 96 23.23 8.46 -8.16
C MET A 96 24.73 8.68 -7.95
N SER A 97 25.55 8.21 -8.87
CA SER A 97 27.01 8.40 -8.82
C SER A 97 27.43 9.54 -9.76
N PHE A 98 27.65 10.72 -9.19
CA PHE A 98 28.19 11.88 -9.89
C PHE A 98 29.73 11.85 -9.90
N SER A 99 30.31 12.15 -11.06
CA SER A 99 31.75 12.32 -11.25
C SER A 99 32.03 13.53 -12.15
N CYS A 100 32.87 14.46 -11.69
CA CYS A 100 33.32 15.59 -12.50
C CYS A 100 34.75 15.40 -12.99
N GLU A 101 34.94 15.25 -14.31
CA GLU A 101 36.27 15.12 -14.93
C GLU A 101 37.14 16.37 -14.76
N HIS A 102 36.55 17.54 -14.51
CA HIS A 102 37.27 18.82 -14.44
C HIS A 102 37.89 19.14 -13.08
N CYS A 103 37.36 18.60 -11.99
CA CYS A 103 37.85 18.84 -10.63
C CYS A 103 37.94 17.58 -9.77
N HIS A 104 37.68 16.41 -10.35
CA HIS A 104 37.68 15.09 -9.72
C HIS A 104 36.79 14.95 -8.48
N THR A 105 35.86 15.87 -8.28
CA THR A 105 34.80 15.73 -7.27
C THR A 105 33.87 14.60 -7.68
N GLN A 106 33.75 13.61 -6.81
CA GLN A 106 32.80 12.51 -6.90
C GLN A 106 31.79 12.64 -5.77
N ASN A 107 30.55 12.20 -6.00
CA ASN A 107 29.46 12.24 -5.03
C ASN A 107 28.54 11.06 -5.31
N ASN A 108 28.30 10.21 -4.30
CA ASN A 108 27.39 9.08 -4.41
C ASN A 108 26.20 9.35 -3.49
N GLU A 109 25.07 9.70 -4.07
CA GLU A 109 23.82 9.97 -3.36
C GLU A 109 22.85 8.82 -3.57
N ILE A 110 21.97 8.61 -2.60
CA ILE A 110 20.88 7.63 -2.73
C ILE A 110 19.56 8.32 -2.48
N GLN A 111 18.65 8.09 -3.42
CA GLN A 111 17.24 8.43 -3.29
C GLN A 111 16.43 7.13 -3.28
N ALA A 112 15.44 7.09 -2.40
CA ALA A 112 14.43 6.05 -2.46
C ALA A 112 13.60 6.23 -3.74
N ALA A 113 13.30 5.16 -4.47
CA ALA A 113 12.53 5.22 -5.71
C ALA A 113 11.00 5.39 -5.46
N GLY A 114 10.60 6.03 -4.36
CA GLY A 114 9.20 6.06 -3.94
C GLY A 114 8.87 7.11 -2.88
N THR A 115 7.58 7.25 -2.61
CA THR A 115 7.02 8.25 -1.70
C THR A 115 7.46 8.04 -0.24
N VAL A 116 7.37 9.13 0.54
CA VAL A 116 7.58 9.13 1.99
C VAL A 116 6.68 8.06 2.62
N GLN A 117 7.24 7.22 3.49
CA GLN A 117 6.52 6.07 4.04
C GLN A 117 5.34 6.49 4.95
N PRO A 118 4.34 5.63 5.21
CA PRO A 118 3.22 5.99 6.10
C PRO A 118 3.63 6.28 7.55
N LYS A 119 4.75 5.71 8.01
CA LYS A 119 5.32 5.86 9.36
C LYS A 119 6.81 6.21 9.28
N GLY A 120 7.31 6.85 10.33
CA GLY A 120 8.76 6.96 10.55
C GLY A 120 9.34 5.64 11.07
N THR A 121 10.63 5.43 10.87
CA THR A 121 11.36 4.26 11.36
C THR A 121 12.49 4.66 12.29
N HIS A 122 12.68 3.89 13.36
CA HIS A 122 13.82 4.01 14.27
C HIS A 122 14.53 2.66 14.32
N TYR A 123 15.81 2.62 13.97
CA TYR A 123 16.65 1.44 14.05
C TYR A 123 17.68 1.63 15.16
N GLU A 124 17.72 0.75 16.16
CA GLU A 124 18.80 0.69 17.15
C GLU A 124 19.67 -0.56 16.90
N LEU A 125 20.98 -0.35 16.83
CA LEU A 125 21.98 -1.39 16.67
C LEU A 125 23.00 -1.32 17.80
N ARG A 126 23.16 -2.43 18.52
CA ARG A 126 24.20 -2.62 19.52
C ARG A 126 25.38 -3.37 18.92
N LEU A 127 26.50 -2.68 18.74
CA LEU A 127 27.75 -3.30 18.29
C LEU A 127 28.44 -3.97 19.48
N THR A 128 28.78 -5.24 19.31
CA THR A 128 29.52 -6.03 20.31
C THR A 128 30.89 -6.45 19.81
N ASP A 129 31.05 -6.60 18.50
CA ASP A 129 32.24 -7.16 17.87
C ASP A 129 32.60 -6.42 16.58
N LEU A 130 33.86 -6.52 16.15
CA LEU A 130 34.35 -5.89 14.90
C LEU A 130 33.57 -6.33 13.65
N ALA A 131 32.88 -7.48 13.67
CA ALA A 131 32.04 -7.91 12.55
C ALA A 131 30.82 -6.98 12.34
N ASP A 132 30.29 -6.35 13.40
CA ASP A 132 29.11 -5.49 13.31
C ASP A 132 29.37 -4.21 12.50
N PHE A 133 30.62 -3.76 12.44
CA PHE A 133 31.05 -2.62 11.63
C PHE A 133 30.78 -2.80 10.13
N SER A 134 30.75 -4.05 9.66
CA SER A 134 30.49 -4.40 8.26
C SER A 134 29.01 -4.32 7.84
N ARG A 135 28.08 -4.13 8.78
CA ARG A 135 26.64 -4.01 8.48
C ARG A 135 26.38 -2.83 7.57
N GLN A 136 25.65 -3.08 6.48
CA GLN A 136 25.22 -2.03 5.57
C GLN A 136 24.21 -1.11 6.26
N VAL A 137 24.36 0.19 6.01
CA VAL A 137 23.50 1.26 6.49
C VAL A 137 23.09 2.09 5.28
N VAL A 138 21.79 2.15 5.02
CA VAL A 138 21.19 3.16 4.14
C VAL A 138 20.77 4.32 5.04
N LYS A 139 21.51 5.41 4.99
CA LYS A 139 21.12 6.68 5.60
C LYS A 139 20.36 7.48 4.54
N SER A 140 19.11 7.85 4.79
CA SER A 140 18.38 8.79 3.94
C SER A 140 18.90 10.23 4.11
N ASP A 141 18.39 11.13 3.27
CA ASP A 141 18.55 12.58 3.41
C ASP A 141 17.90 13.12 4.69
N THR A 142 16.79 12.52 5.09
CA THR A 142 15.88 12.97 6.15
C THR A 142 16.16 12.35 7.51
N SER A 143 17.04 11.35 7.59
CA SER A 143 17.39 10.68 8.84
C SER A 143 18.51 11.33 9.64
N THR A 144 18.36 11.21 10.95
CA THR A 144 19.35 11.55 11.98
C THR A 144 20.02 10.27 12.46
N VAL A 145 21.34 10.30 12.68
CA VAL A 145 22.11 9.16 13.19
C VAL A 145 22.79 9.56 14.49
N LYS A 146 22.76 8.72 15.52
CA LYS A 146 23.46 9.01 16.78
C LYS A 146 24.31 7.85 17.26
N PHE A 147 25.54 8.15 17.65
CA PHE A 147 26.42 7.26 18.41
C PHE A 147 26.28 7.60 19.89
N ILE A 148 25.56 6.76 20.66
CA ILE A 148 25.11 7.11 22.02
C ILE A 148 26.30 7.33 22.96
N GLU A 149 27.24 6.38 23.02
CA GLU A 149 28.40 6.44 23.93
C GLU A 149 29.46 7.46 23.49
N LEU A 150 29.40 7.96 22.25
CA LEU A 150 30.25 9.05 21.75
C LEU A 150 29.62 10.45 22.00
N ASP A 151 28.33 10.49 22.33
CA ASP A 151 27.46 11.68 22.35
C ASP A 151 27.59 12.51 21.06
N LEU A 152 27.57 11.81 19.93
CA LEU A 152 27.71 12.40 18.60
C LEU A 152 26.45 12.13 17.77
N GLU A 153 25.90 13.20 17.21
CA GLU A 153 24.67 13.20 16.41
C GLU A 153 24.93 13.81 15.03
N ILE A 154 24.58 13.06 13.98
CA ILE A 154 24.65 13.46 12.58
C ILE A 154 23.23 13.87 12.17
N PRO A 155 22.98 15.15 11.85
CA PRO A 155 21.64 15.60 11.46
C PRO A 155 21.25 15.10 10.06
N ALA A 156 19.97 15.33 9.72
CA ALA A 156 19.48 15.25 8.34
C ALA A 156 20.40 16.04 7.38
N GLY A 157 20.62 15.52 6.18
CA GLY A 157 21.65 15.96 5.25
C GLY A 157 21.58 15.20 3.92
N ARG A 158 22.70 14.68 3.43
CA ARG A 158 22.69 13.82 2.23
C ARG A 158 22.40 12.36 2.58
N GLY A 159 21.79 11.65 1.64
CA GLY A 159 21.58 10.21 1.69
C GLY A 159 22.81 9.44 1.21
N GLN A 160 23.15 8.34 1.87
CA GLN A 160 24.37 7.56 1.68
C GLN A 160 24.10 6.06 1.94
N LEU A 161 24.55 5.17 1.04
CA LEU A 161 24.80 3.76 1.39
C LEU A 161 26.25 3.64 1.84
N THR A 162 26.43 3.12 3.04
CA THR A 162 27.73 2.89 3.65
C THR A 162 27.62 1.67 4.56
N ASN A 163 28.63 1.41 5.38
CA ASN A 163 28.55 0.53 6.54
C ASN A 163 28.76 1.35 7.83
N VAL A 164 28.56 0.75 9.00
CA VAL A 164 28.73 1.47 10.28
C VAL A 164 30.16 2.01 10.45
N GLU A 165 31.15 1.29 9.93
CA GLU A 165 32.57 1.71 9.91
C GLU A 165 32.77 3.00 9.11
N GLY A 166 32.28 3.01 7.86
CA GLY A 166 32.42 4.13 6.93
C GLY A 166 31.68 5.36 7.44
N LEU A 167 30.49 5.18 8.04
CA LEU A 167 29.73 6.27 8.65
C LEU A 167 30.50 6.94 9.80
N LEU A 168 31.10 6.14 10.71
CA LEU A 168 31.93 6.67 11.79
C LEU A 168 33.24 7.29 11.28
N THR A 169 33.84 6.68 10.25
CA THR A 169 35.10 7.17 9.65
C THR A 169 34.90 8.52 8.96
N THR A 170 33.88 8.67 8.12
CA THR A 170 33.56 9.94 7.44
C THR A 170 33.36 11.08 8.46
N VAL A 171 32.62 10.82 9.54
CA VAL A 171 32.42 11.80 10.63
C VAL A 171 33.74 12.21 11.28
N ILE A 172 34.65 11.27 11.55
CA ILE A 172 35.94 11.57 12.18
C ILE A 172 36.82 12.39 11.23
N GLU A 173 36.85 12.05 9.94
CA GLU A 173 37.61 12.78 8.92
C GLU A 173 37.06 14.20 8.71
N ASP A 174 35.73 14.39 8.65
CA ASP A 174 35.08 15.70 8.58
C ASP A 174 35.37 16.57 9.82
N LEU A 175 35.36 15.96 11.02
CA LEU A 175 35.76 16.65 12.24
C LEU A 175 37.24 17.04 12.21
N GLU A 176 38.12 16.17 11.72
CA GLU A 176 39.57 16.39 11.66
C GLU A 176 39.97 17.47 10.65
N MET A 177 39.36 17.50 9.45
CA MET A 177 39.58 18.56 8.46
C MET A 177 39.31 19.96 9.02
N GLY A 178 38.32 20.11 9.91
CA GLY A 178 38.01 21.37 10.57
C GLY A 178 38.98 21.78 11.70
N GLN A 179 39.88 20.90 12.16
CA GLN A 179 40.68 21.15 13.37
C GLN A 179 41.74 22.26 13.20
N GLU A 180 42.37 22.39 12.02
CA GLU A 180 43.39 23.44 11.82
C GLU A 180 42.79 24.84 11.97
N ALA A 181 41.64 25.10 11.36
CA ALA A 181 40.92 26.37 11.51
C ALA A 181 40.42 26.60 12.95
N ARG A 182 39.90 25.56 13.63
CA ARG A 182 39.46 25.66 15.03
C ARG A 182 40.62 25.94 15.99
N LYS A 183 41.82 25.47 15.70
CA LYS A 183 43.03 25.71 16.51
C LYS A 183 43.41 27.19 16.60
N GLU A 184 43.18 27.95 15.54
CA GLU A 184 43.45 29.39 15.50
C GLU A 184 42.28 30.22 16.04
N GLN A 185 41.04 29.82 15.75
CA GLN A 185 39.85 30.64 16.07
C GLN A 185 39.24 30.34 17.45
N ALA A 186 39.30 29.08 17.91
CA ALA A 186 38.59 28.59 19.10
C ALA A 186 39.36 27.44 19.79
N PRO A 187 40.49 27.72 20.44
CA PRO A 187 41.36 26.68 21.01
C PRO A 187 40.70 25.82 22.09
N GLU A 188 39.69 26.33 22.81
CA GLU A 188 38.91 25.53 23.78
C GLU A 188 38.03 24.47 23.09
N VAL A 189 37.50 24.77 21.90
CA VAL A 189 36.69 23.83 21.11
C VAL A 189 37.59 22.79 20.46
N TYR A 190 38.78 23.19 19.98
CA TYR A 190 39.79 22.29 19.41
C TYR A 190 40.11 21.11 20.35
N VAL A 191 40.27 21.37 21.66
CA VAL A 191 40.57 20.32 22.66
C VAL A 191 39.40 19.32 22.78
N LYS A 192 38.17 19.81 22.93
CA LYS A 192 36.98 18.95 23.06
C LYS A 192 36.74 18.10 21.80
N VAL A 193 36.92 18.67 20.62
CA VAL A 193 36.79 17.93 19.36
C VAL A 193 37.92 16.90 19.20
N ALA A 194 39.15 17.22 19.64
CA ALA A 194 40.24 16.24 19.65
C ALA A 194 39.97 15.04 20.58
N GLU A 195 39.32 15.25 21.73
CA GLU A 195 38.87 14.16 22.61
C GLU A 195 37.82 13.27 21.93
N ILE A 196 36.87 13.85 21.18
CA ILE A 196 35.86 13.10 20.42
C ILE A 196 36.52 12.30 19.28
N ILE A 197 37.44 12.91 18.53
CA ILE A 197 38.21 12.23 17.47
C ILE A 197 39.01 11.05 18.05
N ALA A 198 39.66 11.23 19.21
CA ALA A 198 40.41 10.17 19.88
C ALA A 198 39.50 9.00 20.31
N LYS A 199 38.31 9.30 20.88
CA LYS A 199 37.31 8.28 21.24
C LYS A 199 36.76 7.55 20.00
N GLY A 200 36.43 8.28 18.94
CA GLY A 200 35.96 7.68 17.69
C GLY A 200 37.00 6.75 17.05
N ARG A 201 38.28 7.14 17.07
CA ARG A 201 39.39 6.27 16.63
C ARG A 201 39.55 5.03 17.52
N ALA A 202 39.35 5.14 18.84
CA ALA A 202 39.34 3.99 19.75
C ALA A 202 38.13 3.05 19.53
N MET A 203 36.97 3.60 19.17
CA MET A 203 35.80 2.81 18.75
C MET A 203 36.08 2.02 17.47
N LEU A 204 36.68 2.64 16.44
CA LEU A 204 37.08 1.96 15.20
C LEU A 204 38.10 0.84 15.42
N MET A 205 39.00 0.98 16.40
CA MET A 205 39.95 -0.09 16.77
C MET A 205 39.31 -1.24 17.58
N GLY A 206 38.05 -1.07 18.03
CA GLY A 206 37.34 -2.06 18.84
C GLY A 206 37.60 -1.99 20.34
N ASP A 207 38.34 -1.00 20.83
CA ASP A 207 38.69 -0.84 22.25
C ASP A 207 37.52 -0.35 23.13
N SER A 208 36.38 0.01 22.52
CA SER A 208 35.25 0.69 23.17
C SER A 208 33.91 -0.05 23.06
N PHE A 209 33.91 -1.36 22.81
CA PHE A 209 32.69 -2.17 22.84
C PHE A 209 32.17 -2.43 24.27
N PRO A 210 30.86 -2.64 24.46
CA PRO A 210 29.79 -2.46 23.47
C PRO A 210 29.31 -1.01 23.42
N PHE A 211 28.91 -0.55 22.24
CA PHE A 211 28.27 0.77 22.05
C PHE A 211 27.06 0.64 21.12
N ARG A 212 26.20 1.66 21.10
CA ARG A 212 24.96 1.67 20.33
C ARG A 212 24.95 2.83 19.34
N VAL A 213 24.54 2.51 18.12
CA VAL A 213 24.21 3.46 17.08
C VAL A 213 22.71 3.34 16.79
N TRP A 214 22.02 4.46 16.62
CA TRP A 214 20.68 4.45 16.06
C TRP A 214 20.57 5.34 14.82
N VAL A 215 19.61 4.98 13.96
CA VAL A 215 19.21 5.75 12.78
C VAL A 215 17.70 6.00 12.91
N ASP A 216 17.33 7.26 13.07
CA ASP A 216 15.93 7.69 13.18
C ASP A 216 15.56 8.44 11.89
N ASP A 217 14.54 7.95 11.20
CA ASP A 217 14.10 8.44 9.91
C ASP A 217 12.60 8.74 9.90
N PRO A 218 12.22 10.03 9.99
CA PRO A 218 10.83 10.46 9.84
C PRO A 218 10.21 10.07 8.49
N ALA A 219 10.99 9.94 7.42
CA ALA A 219 10.49 9.52 6.12
C ALA A 219 10.32 7.99 5.98
N GLY A 220 10.79 7.22 6.98
CA GLY A 220 10.83 5.76 6.95
C GLY A 220 11.78 5.19 5.90
N ASN A 221 12.73 6.01 5.42
CA ASN A 221 13.51 5.75 4.22
C ASN A 221 14.90 5.13 4.45
N SER A 222 15.32 4.96 5.70
CA SER A 222 16.63 4.44 6.11
C SER A 222 16.55 2.97 6.52
N PHE A 223 17.71 2.32 6.60
CA PHE A 223 17.82 0.89 6.90
C PHE A 223 19.17 0.54 7.52
N ILE A 224 19.17 -0.39 8.48
CA ILE A 224 20.38 -1.07 8.98
C ILE A 224 20.19 -2.56 8.71
N ALA A 225 21.16 -3.21 8.05
CA ALA A 225 21.09 -4.62 7.74
C ALA A 225 21.06 -5.51 9.02
N PRO A 226 20.05 -6.41 9.17
CA PRO A 226 20.03 -7.41 10.22
C PRO A 226 20.98 -8.58 9.90
N ASP A 227 21.55 -9.24 10.92
CA ASP A 227 22.22 -10.54 10.78
C ASP A 227 21.34 -11.62 11.44
N LEU A 228 21.15 -12.77 10.78
CA LEU A 228 20.41 -13.90 11.35
C LEU A 228 21.07 -14.52 12.60
N LYS A 229 22.32 -14.16 12.88
CA LYS A 229 23.04 -14.54 14.11
C LYS A 229 22.77 -13.60 15.29
N ASP A 230 21.98 -12.54 15.09
CA ASP A 230 21.69 -11.58 16.15
C ASP A 230 20.83 -12.17 17.27
N GLY A 231 21.29 -11.97 18.51
CA GLY A 231 20.50 -12.23 19.69
C GLY A 231 19.44 -11.15 19.92
N VAL A 232 18.44 -11.47 20.74
CA VAL A 232 17.38 -10.54 21.15
C VAL A 232 18.00 -9.24 21.71
N GLY A 233 17.58 -8.09 21.19
CA GLY A 233 18.07 -6.77 21.62
C GLY A 233 19.45 -6.37 21.09
N LYS A 234 19.99 -7.06 20.06
CA LYS A 234 21.19 -6.61 19.33
C LYS A 234 20.86 -5.69 18.15
N TRP A 235 19.80 -6.01 17.42
CA TRP A 235 19.23 -5.18 16.35
C TRP A 235 17.73 -5.03 16.64
N GLU A 236 17.22 -3.81 16.54
CA GLU A 236 15.82 -3.51 16.83
C GLU A 236 15.27 -2.47 15.83
N LYS A 237 14.06 -2.68 15.33
CA LYS A 237 13.33 -1.75 14.47
C LYS A 237 12.01 -1.37 15.12
N HIS A 238 11.82 -0.09 15.37
CA HIS A 238 10.56 0.50 15.81
C HIS A 238 9.94 1.32 14.67
N GLU A 239 8.62 1.33 14.59
CA GLU A 239 7.87 2.18 13.65
C GLU A 239 6.97 3.12 14.44
N TYR A 240 7.04 4.41 14.13
CA TYR A 240 6.33 5.44 14.90
C TYR A 240 5.46 6.33 14.01
N ALA A 241 4.39 6.86 14.60
CA ALA A 241 3.57 7.89 13.96
C ALA A 241 4.30 9.23 14.03
N ARG A 242 4.50 9.89 12.88
CA ARG A 242 5.18 11.18 12.79
C ARG A 242 4.46 12.27 13.57
N THR A 243 5.23 13.20 14.14
CA THR A 243 4.70 14.45 14.68
C THR A 243 4.31 15.43 13.57
N ALA A 244 3.49 16.43 13.89
CA ALA A 244 3.13 17.49 12.94
C ALA A 244 4.36 18.28 12.43
N GLU A 245 5.37 18.47 13.29
CA GLU A 245 6.64 19.12 12.94
C GLU A 245 7.45 18.27 11.94
N GLN A 246 7.52 16.95 12.15
CA GLN A 246 8.15 16.02 11.22
C GLN A 246 7.43 15.99 9.87
N ASN A 247 6.09 15.97 9.86
CA ASN A 247 5.31 16.06 8.62
C ASN A 247 5.64 17.36 7.86
N ALA A 248 5.58 18.52 8.53
CA ALA A 248 5.91 19.80 7.89
C ALA A 248 7.35 19.84 7.34
N ALA A 249 8.33 19.28 8.06
CA ALA A 249 9.72 19.21 7.62
C ALA A 249 9.92 18.31 6.38
N LEU A 250 9.09 17.28 6.20
CA LEU A 250 9.08 16.38 5.05
C LEU A 250 8.33 16.94 3.84
N GLY A 251 7.84 18.19 3.89
CA GLY A 251 6.95 18.74 2.88
C GLY A 251 5.53 18.15 2.92
N LEU A 252 5.22 17.30 3.91
CA LEU A 252 3.88 16.80 4.23
C LEU A 252 3.12 17.83 5.08
N SER A 253 3.22 19.12 4.72
CA SER A 253 2.44 20.17 5.35
C SER A 253 0.94 19.97 5.11
N ASP A 254 0.11 20.56 5.97
CA ASP A 254 -1.35 20.69 5.78
C ASP A 254 -1.74 21.61 4.60
N SER A 255 -0.93 21.67 3.54
CA SER A 255 -1.43 21.87 2.17
C SER A 255 -2.49 20.82 1.81
N ASP A 256 -2.51 19.68 2.53
CA ASP A 256 -3.46 18.60 2.36
C ASP A 256 -4.12 18.11 3.67
N ALA A 257 -4.46 19.04 4.58
CA ALA A 257 -5.65 18.87 5.43
C ALA A 257 -6.97 18.86 4.61
N ASN A 258 -6.83 18.92 3.27
CA ASN A 258 -7.89 18.90 2.26
C ASN A 258 -7.57 17.97 1.07
N ALA A 259 -6.44 17.23 1.06
CA ALA A 259 -6.49 15.92 0.41
C ALA A 259 -7.45 15.09 1.25
N GLN A 260 -8.28 14.32 0.58
CA GLN A 260 -9.36 13.60 1.24
C GLN A 260 -8.81 12.45 2.10
N GLN A 261 -8.30 12.77 3.30
CA GLN A 261 -8.82 12.06 4.46
C GLN A 261 -10.32 12.36 4.45
N PRO A 262 -11.16 11.39 4.08
CA PRO A 262 -12.58 11.61 4.01
C PRO A 262 -13.02 11.99 5.43
N GLN A 263 -13.63 13.16 5.57
CA GLN A 263 -14.02 13.69 6.88
C GLN A 263 -15.08 12.78 7.47
N ASN A 264 -14.62 11.83 8.27
CA ASN A 264 -15.49 10.92 8.97
C ASN A 264 -16.37 11.75 9.90
N PRO A 265 -17.68 11.46 9.94
CA PRO A 265 -18.54 12.06 10.94
C PRO A 265 -17.98 11.81 12.34
N GLY A 266 -18.37 12.66 13.29
CA GLY A 266 -18.07 12.40 14.70
C GLY A 266 -18.63 11.04 15.13
N LEU A 267 -18.11 10.51 16.22
CA LEU A 267 -18.81 9.47 16.98
C LEU A 267 -19.86 10.14 17.88
N THR A 268 -20.81 9.36 18.39
CA THR A 268 -21.73 9.84 19.44
C THR A 268 -20.95 10.27 20.70
N ALA A 269 -21.62 10.93 21.64
CA ALA A 269 -21.01 11.30 22.93
C ALA A 269 -20.48 10.08 23.71
N ASP A 270 -21.02 8.90 23.44
CA ASP A 270 -20.65 7.62 24.04
C ASP A 270 -19.62 6.82 23.20
N GLY A 271 -19.19 7.36 22.05
CA GLY A 271 -18.18 6.75 21.17
C GLY A 271 -18.73 5.79 20.11
N GLU A 272 -20.04 5.77 19.88
CA GLU A 272 -20.68 4.89 18.89
C GLU A 272 -20.69 5.50 17.48
N ILE A 273 -20.78 4.64 16.46
CA ILE A 273 -20.94 5.02 15.05
C ILE A 273 -22.33 5.62 14.86
N ILE A 274 -22.43 6.82 14.27
CA ILE A 274 -23.70 7.48 14.01
C ILE A 274 -24.42 6.76 12.85
N PRO A 275 -25.64 6.22 13.05
CA PRO A 275 -26.35 5.52 11.99
C PRO A 275 -26.67 6.42 10.79
N ASN A 276 -26.64 5.82 9.59
CA ASN A 276 -26.88 6.44 8.29
C ASN A 276 -25.86 7.48 7.80
N GLU A 277 -24.80 7.77 8.56
CA GLU A 277 -23.69 8.58 8.07
C GLU A 277 -22.62 7.73 7.36
N VAL A 278 -21.89 8.33 6.42
CA VAL A 278 -20.86 7.64 5.62
C VAL A 278 -19.50 7.92 6.23
N TYR A 279 -18.99 6.92 6.94
CA TYR A 279 -17.60 6.81 7.33
C TYR A 279 -16.79 6.30 6.12
N SER A 280 -15.49 6.44 6.16
CA SER A 280 -14.60 6.21 5.04
C SER A 280 -13.19 6.03 5.57
N PHE A 281 -12.49 5.02 5.07
CA PHE A 281 -11.23 4.57 5.63
C PHE A 281 -10.21 4.33 4.51
N PRO A 282 -8.93 4.71 4.72
CA PRO A 282 -7.87 4.32 3.80
C PRO A 282 -7.71 2.79 3.83
N ALA A 283 -7.66 2.19 2.65
CA ALA A 283 -7.54 0.76 2.42
C ALA A 283 -6.55 0.47 1.29
N THR A 284 -6.29 -0.81 1.04
CA THR A 284 -5.46 -1.28 -0.08
C THR A 284 -6.36 -2.00 -1.08
N CYS A 285 -6.29 -1.63 -2.37
CA CYS A 285 -7.14 -2.20 -3.39
C CYS A 285 -6.80 -3.69 -3.64
N PRO A 286 -7.76 -4.63 -3.48
CA PRO A 286 -7.52 -6.06 -3.71
C PRO A 286 -7.06 -6.41 -5.13
N GLY A 287 -7.43 -5.61 -6.14
CA GLY A 287 -7.11 -5.88 -7.54
C GLY A 287 -5.72 -5.42 -8.01
N CYS A 288 -5.14 -4.37 -7.41
CA CYS A 288 -3.90 -3.74 -7.90
C CYS A 288 -2.93 -3.31 -6.80
N MET A 289 -3.23 -3.58 -5.52
CA MET A 289 -2.45 -3.22 -4.34
C MET A 289 -2.16 -1.72 -4.13
N HIS A 290 -2.75 -0.83 -4.94
CA HIS A 290 -2.65 0.62 -4.75
C HIS A 290 -3.53 1.08 -3.56
N PRO A 291 -3.18 2.19 -2.88
CA PRO A 291 -4.03 2.79 -1.87
C PRO A 291 -5.38 3.21 -2.46
N CYS A 292 -6.48 2.89 -1.77
CA CYS A 292 -7.83 3.31 -2.15
C CYS A 292 -8.65 3.69 -0.92
N THR A 293 -9.88 4.17 -1.12
CA THR A 293 -10.81 4.45 -0.02
C THR A 293 -11.93 3.42 0.03
N THR A 294 -12.19 2.88 1.22
CA THR A 294 -13.40 2.08 1.50
C THR A 294 -14.38 2.93 2.29
N HIS A 295 -15.53 3.23 1.68
CA HIS A 295 -16.65 3.90 2.34
C HIS A 295 -17.45 2.89 3.16
N MET A 296 -17.70 3.20 4.43
CA MET A 296 -18.50 2.41 5.35
C MET A 296 -19.76 3.19 5.75
N LYS A 297 -20.93 2.58 5.60
CA LYS A 297 -22.19 3.13 6.11
C LYS A 297 -22.87 2.11 7.01
N MET A 298 -23.10 2.48 8.26
CA MET A 298 -24.01 1.72 9.13
C MET A 298 -25.46 2.09 8.74
N VAL A 299 -26.23 1.11 8.30
CA VAL A 299 -27.64 1.22 7.94
C VAL A 299 -28.46 0.51 9.02
N ASP A 300 -29.34 1.27 9.66
CA ASP A 300 -30.36 0.74 10.56
C ASP A 300 -31.62 0.45 9.73
N ILE A 301 -31.95 -0.83 9.55
CA ILE A 301 -33.14 -1.27 8.82
C ILE A 301 -34.23 -1.55 9.86
N PRO A 302 -35.37 -0.83 9.86
CA PRO A 302 -36.42 -1.03 10.86
C PRO A 302 -36.85 -2.49 10.99
N HIS A 303 -36.85 -2.99 12.23
CA HIS A 303 -37.17 -4.38 12.57
C HIS A 303 -36.21 -5.45 12.01
N PHE A 304 -34.99 -5.06 11.63
CA PHE A 304 -33.93 -5.98 11.23
C PHE A 304 -32.60 -5.65 11.96
N LYS A 305 -31.60 -6.53 11.85
CA LYS A 305 -30.29 -6.35 12.47
C LYS A 305 -29.58 -5.11 11.88
N GLN A 306 -28.67 -4.51 12.65
CA GLN A 306 -27.78 -3.46 12.13
C GLN A 306 -26.94 -4.00 10.95
N VAL A 307 -26.86 -3.25 9.85
CA VAL A 307 -26.12 -3.65 8.66
C VAL A 307 -25.00 -2.66 8.39
N VAL A 308 -23.80 -3.16 8.10
CA VAL A 308 -22.66 -2.35 7.66
C VAL A 308 -22.43 -2.59 6.18
N LEU A 309 -22.66 -1.55 5.37
CA LEU A 309 -22.31 -1.52 3.96
C LEU A 309 -20.86 -1.04 3.82
N MET A 310 -20.02 -1.78 3.12
CA MET A 310 -18.64 -1.42 2.80
C MET A 310 -18.47 -1.34 1.27
N SER A 311 -18.27 -0.14 0.75
CA SER A 311 -18.06 0.10 -0.68
C SER A 311 -16.62 0.52 -0.93
N THR A 312 -15.86 -0.28 -1.68
CA THR A 312 -14.48 0.05 -2.06
C THR A 312 -14.47 0.41 -3.54
N VAL A 313 -13.92 1.57 -3.88
CA VAL A 313 -13.69 2.00 -5.27
C VAL A 313 -12.22 2.35 -5.41
N CYS A 314 -11.56 1.75 -6.40
CA CYS A 314 -10.19 2.08 -6.76
C CYS A 314 -10.20 2.91 -8.05
N ASP A 315 -9.66 4.12 -7.98
CA ASP A 315 -9.59 5.04 -9.12
C ASP A 315 -8.48 4.63 -10.13
N ASP A 316 -7.43 3.93 -9.67
CA ASP A 316 -6.30 3.52 -10.52
C ASP A 316 -6.65 2.37 -11.48
N CYS A 317 -7.33 1.32 -10.99
CA CYS A 317 -7.67 0.14 -11.80
C CYS A 317 -9.18 -0.05 -12.05
N GLY A 318 -10.03 0.80 -11.47
CA GLY A 318 -11.49 0.72 -11.61
C GLY A 318 -12.15 -0.40 -10.80
N TYR A 319 -11.43 -1.11 -9.92
CA TYR A 319 -11.99 -2.14 -9.04
C TYR A 319 -13.12 -1.56 -8.16
N ARG A 320 -14.24 -2.29 -8.06
CA ARG A 320 -15.38 -1.93 -7.23
C ARG A 320 -15.87 -3.15 -6.43
N SER A 321 -15.97 -3.01 -5.10
CA SER A 321 -16.68 -3.97 -4.24
C SER A 321 -17.79 -3.26 -3.46
N ASN A 322 -18.86 -4.00 -3.13
CA ASN A 322 -19.98 -3.55 -2.32
C ASN A 322 -20.33 -4.69 -1.37
N ASP A 323 -19.56 -4.80 -0.30
CA ASP A 323 -19.63 -5.91 0.65
C ASP A 323 -20.56 -5.54 1.80
N VAL A 324 -21.43 -6.47 2.17
CA VAL A 324 -22.45 -6.22 3.19
C VAL A 324 -22.27 -7.17 4.35
N LYS A 325 -22.08 -6.61 5.56
CA LYS A 325 -21.89 -7.35 6.81
C LYS A 325 -23.01 -7.02 7.77
N THR A 326 -23.76 -8.04 8.22
CA THR A 326 -24.71 -7.87 9.32
C THR A 326 -23.98 -7.89 10.65
N GLY A 327 -24.20 -6.87 11.47
CA GLY A 327 -23.83 -6.88 12.89
C GLY A 327 -24.92 -7.54 13.76
N GLY A 328 -24.66 -7.54 15.07
CA GLY A 328 -25.55 -8.15 16.07
C GLY A 328 -25.22 -9.62 16.36
N GLU A 329 -26.04 -10.23 17.20
CA GLU A 329 -25.90 -11.64 17.60
C GLU A 329 -26.27 -12.61 16.47
N ILE A 330 -25.61 -13.77 16.45
CA ILE A 330 -26.01 -14.91 15.63
C ILE A 330 -27.18 -15.60 16.36
N PRO A 331 -28.40 -15.67 15.79
CA PRO A 331 -29.54 -16.28 16.48
C PRO A 331 -29.35 -17.79 16.68
N GLU A 332 -30.15 -18.42 17.53
CA GLU A 332 -30.12 -19.88 17.73
C GLU A 332 -30.56 -20.70 16.49
N LYS A 333 -31.19 -20.07 15.50
CA LYS A 333 -31.80 -20.73 14.34
C LYS A 333 -31.44 -20.04 13.03
N GLY A 334 -31.44 -20.81 11.94
CA GLY A 334 -31.43 -20.27 10.58
C GLY A 334 -32.84 -19.80 10.18
N GLU A 335 -32.89 -18.92 9.19
CA GLU A 335 -34.16 -18.43 8.61
C GLU A 335 -34.22 -18.79 7.12
N LYS A 336 -35.39 -19.24 6.69
CA LYS A 336 -35.77 -19.43 5.30
C LYS A 336 -36.83 -18.40 4.93
N ILE A 337 -36.54 -17.56 3.94
CA ILE A 337 -37.45 -16.53 3.43
C ILE A 337 -37.88 -16.93 2.01
N ILE A 338 -39.18 -17.07 1.80
CA ILE A 338 -39.79 -17.40 0.51
C ILE A 338 -40.58 -16.17 0.05
N LEU A 339 -40.19 -15.61 -1.10
CA LEU A 339 -40.85 -14.46 -1.74
C LEU A 339 -41.49 -14.91 -3.05
N GLU A 340 -42.80 -14.75 -3.18
CA GLU A 340 -43.51 -14.88 -4.45
C GLU A 340 -43.39 -13.58 -5.26
N VAL A 341 -42.74 -13.62 -6.43
CA VAL A 341 -42.54 -12.47 -7.32
C VAL A 341 -43.50 -12.58 -8.51
N SER A 342 -44.36 -11.58 -8.66
CA SER A 342 -45.48 -11.62 -9.60
C SER A 342 -45.70 -10.34 -10.40
N ASP A 343 -45.16 -9.20 -9.93
CA ASP A 343 -45.32 -7.89 -10.55
C ASP A 343 -44.05 -7.03 -10.39
N GLY A 344 -44.03 -5.88 -11.06
CA GLY A 344 -42.92 -4.93 -11.00
C GLY A 344 -42.71 -4.26 -9.64
N ALA A 345 -43.68 -4.30 -8.72
CA ALA A 345 -43.50 -3.81 -7.36
C ALA A 345 -42.73 -4.84 -6.52
N ASP A 346 -42.98 -6.15 -6.73
CA ASP A 346 -42.17 -7.20 -6.11
C ASP A 346 -40.71 -7.17 -6.59
N LEU A 347 -40.47 -6.92 -7.88
CA LEU A 347 -39.14 -6.75 -8.45
C LEU A 347 -38.37 -5.54 -7.85
N ALA A 348 -39.09 -4.51 -7.44
CA ALA A 348 -38.53 -3.30 -6.84
C ALA A 348 -38.28 -3.39 -5.32
N ARG A 349 -38.66 -4.50 -4.66
CA ARG A 349 -38.42 -4.70 -3.20
C ARG A 349 -36.93 -4.68 -2.89
N ASP A 350 -36.55 -3.97 -1.84
CA ASP A 350 -35.19 -4.06 -1.28
C ASP A 350 -34.94 -5.48 -0.73
N ILE A 351 -33.82 -6.07 -1.13
CA ILE A 351 -33.37 -7.42 -0.74
C ILE A 351 -31.92 -7.36 -0.24
N LEU A 352 -31.70 -7.98 0.91
CA LEU A 352 -30.39 -8.27 1.47
C LEU A 352 -30.14 -9.76 1.38
N LYS A 353 -29.19 -10.18 0.55
CA LYS A 353 -28.62 -11.52 0.60
C LYS A 353 -27.36 -11.47 1.45
N SER A 354 -27.28 -12.25 2.53
CA SER A 354 -26.03 -12.40 3.29
C SER A 354 -25.01 -13.27 2.55
N GLU A 355 -23.77 -13.28 3.02
CA GLU A 355 -22.74 -14.18 2.51
C GLU A 355 -23.09 -15.65 2.77
N THR A 356 -23.62 -15.96 3.96
CA THR A 356 -24.06 -17.32 4.37
C THR A 356 -25.35 -17.78 3.69
N CYS A 357 -26.08 -16.90 3.03
CA CYS A 357 -27.35 -17.24 2.38
C CYS A 357 -27.15 -17.96 1.04
N GLY A 358 -27.82 -19.11 0.89
CA GLY A 358 -28.12 -19.71 -0.41
C GLY A 358 -29.37 -19.08 -1.03
N LEU A 359 -29.40 -18.96 -2.35
CA LEU A 359 -30.54 -18.45 -3.13
C LEU A 359 -31.00 -19.55 -4.11
N GLU A 360 -32.28 -19.89 -4.09
CA GLU A 360 -32.91 -20.82 -5.04
C GLU A 360 -34.11 -20.15 -5.73
N CYS A 361 -34.25 -20.40 -7.03
CA CYS A 361 -35.43 -20.03 -7.81
C CYS A 361 -35.86 -21.23 -8.69
N PRO A 362 -36.79 -22.07 -8.21
CA PRO A 362 -37.16 -23.33 -8.87
C PRO A 362 -37.70 -23.14 -10.29
N GLU A 363 -38.50 -22.11 -10.54
CA GLU A 363 -39.12 -21.85 -11.85
C GLU A 363 -38.11 -21.37 -12.90
N LEU A 364 -36.95 -20.86 -12.47
CA LEU A 364 -35.83 -20.47 -13.32
C LEU A 364 -34.72 -21.53 -13.35
N LYS A 365 -34.81 -22.59 -12.54
CA LYS A 365 -33.76 -23.61 -12.33
C LYS A 365 -32.42 -23.00 -11.90
N LEU A 366 -32.50 -21.90 -11.15
CA LEU A 366 -31.33 -21.18 -10.64
C LEU A 366 -31.11 -21.59 -9.18
N GLN A 367 -29.91 -22.03 -8.85
CA GLN A 367 -29.46 -22.26 -7.48
C GLN A 367 -28.08 -21.64 -7.31
N VAL A 368 -27.92 -20.85 -6.26
CA VAL A 368 -26.69 -20.13 -5.90
C VAL A 368 -26.35 -20.52 -4.47
N ASN A 369 -25.19 -21.15 -4.29
CA ASN A 369 -24.76 -21.67 -2.99
C ASN A 369 -24.31 -20.52 -2.06
N PRO A 370 -24.30 -20.74 -0.72
CA PRO A 370 -23.61 -19.88 0.24
C PRO A 370 -22.18 -19.51 -0.21
N GLY A 371 -21.70 -18.34 0.20
CA GLY A 371 -20.43 -17.73 -0.23
C GLY A 371 -20.46 -17.18 -1.67
N THR A 372 -21.28 -17.73 -2.56
CA THR A 372 -21.38 -17.27 -3.95
C THR A 372 -22.04 -15.88 -4.00
N LEU A 373 -21.49 -14.98 -4.84
CA LEU A 373 -21.85 -13.55 -4.98
C LEU A 373 -21.57 -12.66 -3.74
N GLY A 374 -21.16 -13.24 -2.60
CA GLY A 374 -20.96 -12.52 -1.34
C GLY A 374 -22.25 -11.97 -0.72
N GLY A 375 -22.09 -11.04 0.23
CA GLY A 375 -23.19 -10.26 0.83
C GLY A 375 -23.55 -9.06 -0.05
N ARG A 376 -24.84 -8.87 -0.36
CA ARG A 376 -25.36 -7.83 -1.27
C ARG A 376 -26.67 -7.23 -0.77
N PHE A 377 -26.77 -5.90 -0.86
CA PHE A 377 -28.00 -5.12 -0.65
C PHE A 377 -28.37 -4.43 -1.96
N THR A 378 -29.56 -4.73 -2.50
CA THR A 378 -30.00 -4.35 -3.86
C THR A 378 -31.53 -4.51 -3.95
N THR A 379 -32.12 -4.41 -5.14
CA THR A 379 -33.51 -4.83 -5.39
C THR A 379 -33.57 -6.27 -5.91
N VAL A 380 -34.75 -6.90 -5.87
CA VAL A 380 -34.96 -8.24 -6.46
C VAL A 380 -34.56 -8.28 -7.95
N GLU A 381 -34.93 -7.26 -8.72
CA GLU A 381 -34.48 -7.07 -10.11
C GLU A 381 -32.94 -6.98 -10.24
N GLY A 382 -32.32 -6.18 -9.37
CA GLY A 382 -30.88 -5.96 -9.36
C GLY A 382 -30.10 -7.22 -9.00
N LEU A 383 -30.60 -8.04 -8.07
CA LEU A 383 -30.02 -9.33 -7.71
C LEU A 383 -30.01 -10.29 -8.90
N LEU A 384 -31.14 -10.44 -9.60
CA LEU A 384 -31.24 -11.32 -10.78
C LEU A 384 -30.39 -10.82 -11.95
N THR A 385 -30.31 -9.50 -12.14
CA THR A 385 -29.50 -8.88 -13.20
C THR A 385 -28.00 -9.08 -12.94
N GLN A 386 -27.55 -9.04 -11.68
CA GLN A 386 -26.18 -9.38 -11.29
C GLN A 386 -25.89 -10.88 -11.51
N VAL A 387 -26.76 -11.77 -11.02
CA VAL A 387 -26.64 -13.23 -11.26
C VAL A 387 -26.51 -13.54 -12.77
N ARG A 388 -27.35 -12.89 -13.59
CA ARG A 388 -27.31 -13.00 -15.06
C ARG A 388 -25.96 -12.57 -15.63
N GLY A 389 -25.47 -11.40 -15.21
CA GLY A 389 -24.21 -10.82 -15.69
C GLY A 389 -23.01 -11.70 -15.34
N ASP A 390 -22.91 -12.09 -14.07
CA ASP A 390 -21.78 -12.88 -13.54
C ASP A 390 -21.72 -14.27 -14.21
N LEU A 391 -22.86 -14.96 -14.34
CA LEU A 391 -22.95 -16.24 -15.07
C LEU A 391 -22.59 -16.06 -16.55
N HIS A 392 -23.13 -15.05 -17.22
CA HIS A 392 -22.87 -14.81 -18.65
C HIS A 392 -21.37 -14.53 -18.90
N SER A 393 -20.73 -13.73 -18.05
CA SER A 393 -19.29 -13.44 -18.14
C SER A 393 -18.45 -14.71 -17.90
N GLN A 394 -18.77 -15.50 -16.86
CA GLN A 394 -18.08 -16.78 -16.61
C GLN A 394 -18.21 -17.79 -17.76
N ILE A 395 -19.34 -17.82 -18.46
CA ILE A 395 -19.62 -18.83 -19.51
C ILE A 395 -19.14 -18.36 -20.89
N PHE A 396 -19.14 -17.05 -21.18
CA PHE A 396 -18.84 -16.50 -22.50
C PHE A 396 -17.62 -15.57 -22.57
N GLU A 397 -16.99 -15.21 -21.45
CA GLU A 397 -15.88 -14.23 -21.42
C GLU A 397 -14.63 -14.72 -20.65
N ALA A 398 -14.71 -15.84 -19.92
CA ALA A 398 -13.63 -16.33 -19.06
C ALA A 398 -12.34 -16.78 -19.78
N ASP A 399 -12.40 -17.06 -21.08
CA ASP A 399 -11.20 -17.23 -21.92
C ASP A 399 -10.74 -15.86 -22.43
N GLY A 400 -9.64 -15.35 -21.87
CA GLY A 400 -9.10 -13.99 -22.04
C GLY A 400 -8.58 -13.59 -23.44
N SER A 401 -9.32 -13.91 -24.49
CA SER A 401 -9.03 -13.59 -25.90
C SER A 401 -10.16 -12.81 -26.59
N GLY A 402 -11.29 -12.55 -25.92
CA GLY A 402 -12.46 -11.89 -26.51
C GLY A 402 -13.22 -12.77 -27.53
N GLN A 403 -12.91 -14.06 -27.60
CA GLN A 403 -13.71 -15.08 -28.28
C GLN A 403 -14.26 -16.06 -27.26
N GLY A 404 -15.49 -15.80 -26.80
CA GLY A 404 -16.23 -16.74 -25.96
C GLY A 404 -16.35 -18.10 -26.64
N GLY A 405 -15.96 -19.15 -25.91
CA GLY A 405 -15.59 -20.47 -26.43
C GLY A 405 -16.38 -20.94 -27.66
N ASP A 406 -15.68 -21.01 -28.79
CA ASP A 406 -16.13 -21.75 -30.00
C ASP A 406 -16.18 -23.27 -29.78
N SER A 407 -15.61 -23.72 -28.65
CA SER A 407 -15.47 -25.10 -28.21
C SER A 407 -16.64 -25.60 -27.36
N LEU A 408 -17.60 -24.73 -26.99
CA LEU A 408 -18.88 -25.13 -26.39
C LEU A 408 -19.73 -25.91 -27.40
N ALA A 409 -20.28 -27.06 -26.99
CA ALA A 409 -21.11 -27.87 -27.87
C ALA A 409 -22.41 -27.11 -28.25
N SER A 410 -22.92 -27.33 -29.46
CA SER A 410 -24.02 -26.51 -30.00
C SER A 410 -25.34 -26.69 -29.25
N ASP A 411 -25.53 -27.84 -28.62
CA ASP A 411 -26.61 -28.16 -27.71
C ASP A 411 -26.45 -27.44 -26.35
N GLU A 412 -25.27 -27.47 -25.73
CA GLU A 412 -24.98 -26.73 -24.50
C GLU A 412 -25.19 -25.22 -24.68
N LYS A 413 -24.72 -24.65 -25.79
CA LYS A 413 -24.95 -23.23 -26.12
C LYS A 413 -26.43 -22.90 -26.22
N SER A 414 -27.24 -23.80 -26.81
CA SER A 414 -28.70 -23.62 -26.90
C SER A 414 -29.41 -23.69 -25.53
N GLN A 415 -28.92 -24.54 -24.61
CA GLN A 415 -29.43 -24.63 -23.24
C GLN A 415 -29.13 -23.35 -22.46
N TRP A 416 -27.90 -22.84 -22.56
CA TRP A 416 -27.52 -21.57 -21.94
C TRP A 416 -28.33 -20.39 -22.49
N THR A 417 -28.52 -20.29 -23.81
CA THR A 417 -29.38 -19.24 -24.40
C THR A 417 -30.80 -19.31 -23.83
N ALA A 418 -31.42 -20.50 -23.80
CA ALA A 418 -32.77 -20.68 -23.25
C ALA A 418 -32.87 -20.38 -21.74
N PHE A 419 -31.80 -20.60 -20.98
CA PHE A 419 -31.71 -20.22 -19.57
C PHE A 419 -31.65 -18.69 -19.41
N PHE A 420 -30.76 -18.01 -20.15
CA PHE A 420 -30.66 -16.56 -20.11
C PHE A 420 -31.93 -15.86 -20.61
N ASP A 421 -32.57 -16.36 -21.67
CA ASP A 421 -33.88 -15.88 -22.14
C ASP A 421 -34.96 -15.97 -21.04
N GLY A 422 -34.95 -17.07 -20.26
CA GLY A 422 -35.86 -17.31 -19.16
C GLY A 422 -35.61 -16.38 -17.96
N LEU A 423 -34.34 -16.09 -17.65
CA LEU A 423 -33.94 -15.15 -16.61
C LEU A 423 -34.24 -13.70 -17.04
N ASP A 424 -34.03 -13.35 -18.31
CA ASP A 424 -34.38 -12.05 -18.89
C ASP A 424 -35.89 -11.80 -18.90
N ALA A 425 -36.72 -12.82 -19.16
CA ALA A 425 -38.17 -12.70 -19.04
C ALA A 425 -38.63 -12.48 -17.58
N ALA A 426 -37.93 -13.08 -16.60
CA ALA A 426 -38.19 -12.85 -15.19
C ALA A 426 -37.80 -11.44 -14.74
N ILE A 427 -36.62 -10.95 -15.15
CA ILE A 427 -36.15 -9.58 -14.89
C ILE A 427 -37.12 -8.53 -15.47
N ARG A 428 -37.70 -8.78 -16.66
CA ARG A 428 -38.74 -7.91 -17.25
C ARG A 428 -40.12 -8.01 -16.58
N GLY A 429 -40.32 -8.91 -15.61
CA GLY A 429 -41.62 -9.16 -14.98
C GLY A 429 -42.65 -9.85 -15.88
N GLU A 430 -42.22 -10.52 -16.95
CA GLU A 430 -43.10 -11.23 -17.89
C GLU A 430 -43.50 -12.63 -17.39
N LYS A 431 -42.78 -13.15 -16.39
CA LYS A 431 -42.97 -14.49 -15.82
C LYS A 431 -42.93 -14.39 -14.29
N PRO A 432 -43.93 -14.93 -13.56
CA PRO A 432 -43.86 -15.04 -12.11
C PRO A 432 -42.91 -16.18 -11.69
N PHE A 433 -42.27 -16.01 -10.54
CA PHE A 433 -41.30 -16.96 -9.99
C PHE A 433 -41.19 -16.81 -8.47
N THR A 434 -40.59 -17.79 -7.81
CA THR A 434 -40.37 -17.78 -6.36
C THR A 434 -38.88 -17.59 -6.07
N ILE A 435 -38.54 -16.67 -5.15
CA ILE A 435 -37.21 -16.57 -4.57
C ILE A 435 -37.22 -17.24 -3.20
N ILE A 436 -36.29 -18.17 -2.98
CA ILE A 436 -36.07 -18.85 -1.72
C ILE A 436 -34.67 -18.48 -1.22
N LEU A 437 -34.60 -17.69 -0.15
CA LEU A 437 -33.39 -17.42 0.59
C LEU A 437 -33.32 -18.40 1.77
N THR A 438 -32.23 -19.15 1.90
CA THR A 438 -31.97 -20.02 3.06
C THR A 438 -30.67 -19.56 3.70
N ASP A 439 -30.76 -18.99 4.91
CA ASP A 439 -29.63 -18.36 5.59
C ASP A 439 -29.44 -18.95 7.00
N PRO A 440 -28.36 -19.72 7.21
CA PRO A 440 -28.02 -20.26 8.53
C PRO A 440 -27.88 -19.19 9.61
N PHE A 441 -27.42 -17.98 9.30
CA PHE A 441 -27.24 -16.90 10.29
C PHE A 441 -28.47 -16.01 10.46
N ALA A 442 -29.56 -16.25 9.69
CA ALA A 442 -30.74 -15.39 9.66
C ALA A 442 -30.35 -13.89 9.51
N SER A 443 -29.47 -13.62 8.55
CA SER A 443 -28.84 -12.33 8.27
C SER A 443 -29.22 -11.79 6.89
N SER A 444 -30.27 -12.34 6.30
CA SER A 444 -30.85 -11.91 5.03
C SER A 444 -32.21 -11.25 5.28
N TYR A 445 -32.62 -10.36 4.36
CA TYR A 445 -33.82 -9.54 4.53
C TYR A 445 -34.52 -9.35 3.19
N VAL A 446 -35.85 -9.28 3.23
CA VAL A 446 -36.71 -8.86 2.12
C VAL A 446 -37.69 -7.83 2.66
N GLN A 447 -37.80 -6.70 1.97
CA GLN A 447 -38.70 -5.61 2.33
C GLN A 447 -40.17 -6.03 2.17
N PRO A 448 -40.99 -5.94 3.24
CA PRO A 448 -42.44 -6.03 3.11
C PRO A 448 -43.00 -4.76 2.46
N LEU A 449 -44.01 -4.91 1.59
CA LEU A 449 -44.72 -3.78 0.96
C LEU A 449 -46.04 -3.43 1.69
N VAL A 450 -46.19 -3.92 2.93
CA VAL A 450 -47.33 -3.66 3.81
C VAL A 450 -46.86 -3.04 5.11
N ASP A 451 -47.63 -2.09 5.63
CA ASP A 451 -47.32 -1.43 6.90
C ASP A 451 -47.44 -2.42 8.07
N PRO A 452 -46.46 -2.46 8.99
CA PRO A 452 -46.60 -3.19 10.25
C PRO A 452 -47.86 -2.74 11.01
N PRO A 453 -48.62 -3.67 11.63
CA PRO A 453 -48.26 -5.05 11.95
C PRO A 453 -48.79 -6.10 10.94
N ALA A 454 -49.24 -5.71 9.75
CA ALA A 454 -49.76 -6.68 8.78
C ALA A 454 -48.61 -7.53 8.20
N PRO A 455 -48.72 -8.88 8.17
CA PRO A 455 -47.75 -9.70 7.46
C PRO A 455 -47.94 -9.57 5.94
N ASP A 456 -46.85 -9.52 5.18
CA ASP A 456 -46.90 -9.47 3.72
C ASP A 456 -47.36 -10.83 3.17
N PRO A 457 -48.47 -10.90 2.41
CA PRO A 457 -49.01 -12.16 1.93
C PRO A 457 -48.12 -12.87 0.90
N LYS A 458 -47.13 -12.16 0.30
CA LYS A 458 -46.18 -12.74 -0.65
C LYS A 458 -44.85 -13.16 -0.01
N ILE A 459 -44.66 -12.93 1.30
CA ILE A 459 -43.43 -13.30 2.04
C ILE A 459 -43.77 -14.33 3.13
N HIS A 460 -43.24 -15.53 2.99
CA HIS A 460 -43.27 -16.55 4.04
C HIS A 460 -41.89 -16.66 4.70
N ARG A 461 -41.86 -16.70 6.04
CA ARG A 461 -40.63 -16.83 6.84
C ARG A 461 -40.74 -18.07 7.72
N GLU A 462 -39.75 -18.96 7.64
CA GLU A 462 -39.68 -20.20 8.39
C GLU A 462 -38.34 -20.29 9.14
N ASN A 463 -38.38 -20.42 10.46
CA ASN A 463 -37.18 -20.66 11.26
C ASN A 463 -36.87 -22.16 11.30
N TYR A 464 -35.63 -22.54 10.99
CA TYR A 464 -35.18 -23.94 10.99
C TYR A 464 -34.02 -24.16 11.96
N THR A 465 -33.94 -25.38 12.52
CA THR A 465 -32.75 -25.82 13.27
C THR A 465 -31.66 -26.16 12.27
N ARG A 466 -30.45 -25.62 12.49
CA ARG A 466 -29.29 -25.85 11.63
C ARG A 466 -28.94 -27.34 11.56
N THR A 467 -28.31 -27.75 10.46
CA THR A 467 -27.73 -29.09 10.33
C THR A 467 -26.38 -29.14 11.03
N ASP A 468 -25.96 -30.35 11.44
CA ASP A 468 -24.62 -30.58 11.99
C ASP A 468 -23.51 -30.14 11.01
N GLU A 469 -23.78 -30.15 9.69
CA GLU A 469 -22.85 -29.70 8.65
C GLU A 469 -22.74 -28.16 8.64
N GLU A 470 -23.87 -27.44 8.65
CA GLU A 470 -23.91 -25.97 8.74
C GLU A 470 -23.20 -25.46 10.00
N GLU A 471 -23.42 -26.10 11.17
CA GLU A 471 -22.78 -25.69 12.42
C GLU A 471 -21.26 -25.93 12.44
N GLU A 472 -20.76 -26.87 11.65
CA GLU A 472 -19.34 -27.18 11.53
C GLU A 472 -18.64 -26.26 10.52
N GLU A 473 -19.22 -26.09 9.33
CA GLU A 473 -18.69 -25.17 8.30
C GLU A 473 -18.64 -23.72 8.78
N LEU A 474 -19.61 -23.30 9.59
CA LEU A 474 -19.70 -21.95 10.15
C LEU A 474 -18.91 -21.80 11.47
N GLY A 475 -18.21 -22.84 11.92
CA GLY A 475 -17.38 -22.82 13.14
C GLY A 475 -18.16 -22.63 14.45
N LEU A 476 -19.49 -22.81 14.44
CA LEU A 476 -20.34 -22.61 15.63
C LEU A 476 -20.03 -23.65 16.72
N LYS A 477 -19.66 -24.88 16.33
CA LYS A 477 -19.27 -25.95 17.28
C LYS A 477 -18.02 -25.62 18.09
N ASP A 478 -17.08 -24.87 17.51
CA ASP A 478 -15.81 -24.49 18.16
C ASP A 478 -15.92 -23.17 18.95
N MET A 479 -17.08 -22.49 18.88
CA MET A 479 -17.31 -21.20 19.52
C MET A 479 -17.46 -21.35 21.04
N LYS A 480 -16.39 -21.08 21.77
CA LYS A 480 -16.42 -21.02 23.25
C LYS A 480 -17.15 -19.75 23.70
N LEU A 481 -18.40 -19.88 24.14
CA LEU A 481 -19.18 -18.76 24.68
C LEU A 481 -18.87 -18.44 26.16
N GLU A 482 -18.25 -19.37 26.89
CA GLU A 482 -17.97 -19.25 28.33
C GLU A 482 -16.53 -19.73 28.67
N ASN A 483 -16.07 -19.36 29.87
CA ASN A 483 -14.82 -19.80 30.50
C ASN A 483 -13.52 -19.59 29.68
N TYR A 484 -13.37 -18.39 29.12
CA TYR A 484 -12.11 -17.85 28.59
C TYR A 484 -11.04 -17.69 29.71
N GLY A 485 -10.42 -18.79 30.14
CA GLY A 485 -9.27 -18.76 31.06
C GLY A 485 -9.01 -20.07 31.82
N GLU A 486 -10.03 -20.87 32.12
CA GLU A 486 -9.89 -22.04 33.02
C GLU A 486 -8.93 -23.14 32.48
N GLN A 487 -8.73 -23.20 31.16
CA GLN A 487 -7.79 -24.13 30.54
C GLN A 487 -6.30 -23.83 30.85
N GLU A 488 -5.96 -22.65 31.38
CA GLU A 488 -4.60 -22.39 31.89
C GLU A 488 -4.38 -22.93 33.31
N GLU A 489 -5.39 -22.84 34.19
CA GLU A 489 -5.28 -23.35 35.56
C GLU A 489 -5.20 -24.88 35.58
N ASP A 490 -5.97 -25.54 34.72
CA ASP A 490 -6.02 -27.00 34.64
C ASP A 490 -4.73 -27.61 34.02
N LYS A 491 -3.94 -26.81 33.28
CA LYS A 491 -2.58 -27.17 32.85
C LYS A 491 -1.55 -26.99 33.97
N LYS A 492 -1.56 -25.85 34.67
CA LYS A 492 -0.69 -25.62 35.84
C LYS A 492 -0.93 -26.65 36.96
N GLY A 493 -2.19 -27.07 37.15
CA GLY A 493 -2.56 -28.12 38.11
C GLY A 493 -2.10 -29.53 37.74
N LYS A 494 -1.80 -29.82 36.46
CA LYS A 494 -1.23 -31.10 36.01
C LYS A 494 0.29 -31.11 36.06
N GLU A 495 0.96 -30.06 35.60
CA GLU A 495 2.42 -29.92 35.69
C GLU A 495 2.92 -29.91 37.15
N GLY A 496 2.15 -29.31 38.07
CA GLY A 496 2.45 -29.34 39.51
C GLY A 496 2.33 -30.73 40.15
N LYS A 497 1.52 -31.64 39.60
CA LYS A 497 1.36 -33.01 40.13
C LYS A 497 2.39 -33.99 39.60
N GLU A 498 2.79 -33.87 38.33
CA GLU A 498 3.84 -34.73 37.77
C GLU A 498 5.19 -34.44 38.42
N THR A 499 5.47 -33.17 38.76
CA THR A 499 6.72 -32.76 39.43
C THR A 499 6.85 -33.26 40.87
N GLU A 500 5.77 -33.31 41.67
CA GLU A 500 5.83 -33.95 43.01
C GLU A 500 6.11 -35.46 42.91
N THR A 501 5.45 -36.18 41.99
CA THR A 501 5.66 -37.64 41.86
C THR A 501 7.04 -38.05 41.33
N ALA A 502 7.81 -37.13 40.75
CA ALA A 502 9.17 -37.36 40.30
C ALA A 502 10.23 -37.19 41.41
N ALA A 503 9.87 -36.59 42.56
CA ALA A 503 10.80 -36.32 43.67
C ALA A 503 10.87 -37.43 44.73
N GLU A 504 9.95 -38.40 44.71
CA GLU A 504 9.88 -39.53 45.67
C GLU A 504 10.23 -40.91 45.06
N ARG A 505 11.20 -40.98 44.12
CA ARG A 505 11.73 -42.24 43.57
C ARG A 505 13.25 -42.31 43.53
#